data_AF-V2UP41-F1
#
_entry.id   AF-V2UP41-F1
#
_cell.length_a   1.000
_cell.length_b   1.000
_cell.length_c   1.000
_cell.angle_alpha   90.00
_cell.angle_beta   90.00
_cell.angle_gamma   90.00
#
_symmetry.space_group_name_H-M   'P 1'
#
loop_
_entity.id
_entity.type
_entity.pdbx_description
1 polymer ?
#
loop_
_entity_poly.entity_id
_entity_poly.type
_entity_poly.pdbx_seq_one_letter_code
_entity_poly.pdbx_strand_id
1 'polypeptide(L)'
;MKKFIILTALILSGCATTQVSPLNLNANEKIKRICIEHNSRVVVNGFEDIVINRLEDNGISTETYIKGNKPSYCEYSIKYVAYQKWDFSMVLTQAELRLYKRDSKIADAEYKLHAGGLLNPTKYKSNESKINPLVDQLIGK
;
A
#
# COMPACT_ATOMS: atom_id res chain seq x y z
N MET A 1 34.35 -27.43 34.73
CA MET A 1 33.00 -26.85 34.74
C MET A 1 33.02 -25.56 33.90
N LYS A 2 32.61 -25.61 32.62
CA LYS A 2 32.59 -24.43 31.74
C LYS A 2 31.13 -24.03 31.50
N LYS A 3 30.70 -22.93 32.11
CA LYS A 3 29.33 -22.38 31.95
C LYS A 3 29.27 -21.62 30.63
N PHE A 4 28.50 -22.12 29.68
CA PHE A 4 28.13 -21.38 28.47
C PHE A 4 27.05 -20.36 28.83
N ILE A 5 27.38 -19.06 28.74
CA ILE A 5 26.41 -17.97 28.83
C ILE A 5 25.85 -17.78 27.43
N ILE A 6 24.60 -18.23 27.21
CA ILE A 6 23.84 -17.96 26.00
C ILE A 6 23.15 -16.61 26.21
N LEU A 7 23.63 -15.58 25.52
CA LEU A 7 23.04 -14.25 25.51
C LEU A 7 21.93 -14.23 24.44
N THR A 8 20.69 -14.50 24.85
CA THR A 8 19.52 -14.44 23.98
C THR A 8 19.20 -12.98 23.66
N ALA A 9 19.59 -12.53 22.46
CA ALA A 9 19.23 -11.22 21.94
C ALA A 9 17.74 -11.21 21.55
N LEU A 10 16.93 -10.54 22.37
CA LEU A 10 15.52 -10.31 22.11
C LEU A 10 15.40 -9.19 21.07
N ILE A 11 15.26 -9.57 19.80
CA ILE A 11 15.02 -8.64 18.69
C ILE A 11 13.55 -8.17 18.78
N LEU A 12 13.32 -7.00 19.37
CA LEU A 12 12.02 -6.32 19.27
C LEU A 12 11.88 -5.75 17.85
N SER A 13 11.17 -6.47 16.99
CA SER A 13 10.70 -5.95 15.71
C SER A 13 9.67 -4.84 15.96
N GLY A 14 10.02 -3.60 15.60
CA GLY A 14 9.07 -2.49 15.58
C GLY A 14 7.94 -2.78 14.60
N CYS A 15 6.76 -3.12 15.12
CA CYS A 15 5.56 -3.36 14.32
C CYS A 15 5.09 -2.06 13.67
N ALA A 16 5.10 -1.99 12.35
CA ALA A 16 4.19 -1.10 11.65
C ALA A 16 2.79 -1.75 11.74
N THR A 17 1.78 -1.02 12.19
CA THR A 17 0.40 -1.51 12.16
C THR A 17 -0.19 -1.22 10.78
N THR A 18 -0.52 -2.28 10.04
CA THR A 18 -1.36 -2.21 8.84
C THR A 18 -2.78 -2.55 9.26
N GLN A 19 -3.69 -1.57 9.21
CA GLN A 19 -5.13 -1.86 9.29
C GLN A 19 -5.61 -2.20 7.88
N VAL A 20 -6.20 -3.38 7.75
CA VAL A 20 -6.70 -3.89 6.48
C VAL A 20 -8.15 -4.27 6.71
N SER A 21 -9.05 -3.70 5.90
CA SER A 21 -10.37 -4.26 5.71
C SER A 21 -10.25 -5.24 4.54
N PRO A 22 -10.14 -6.57 4.80
CA PRO A 22 -9.80 -7.53 3.76
C PRO A 22 -10.87 -7.55 2.68
N LEU A 23 -10.41 -7.75 1.45
CA LEU A 23 -11.27 -8.03 0.31
C LEU A 23 -12.16 -9.24 0.60
N ASN A 24 -13.46 -9.00 0.72
CA ASN A 24 -14.47 -10.05 0.72
C ASN A 24 -14.92 -10.29 -0.73
N LEU A 25 -14.08 -10.98 -1.50
CA LEU A 25 -14.48 -11.52 -2.79
C LEU A 25 -15.11 -12.89 -2.58
N ASN A 26 -16.14 -13.20 -3.36
CA ASN A 26 -16.65 -14.57 -3.41
C ASN A 26 -15.54 -15.51 -3.94
N ALA A 27 -15.51 -16.77 -3.50
CA ALA A 27 -14.44 -17.73 -3.82
C ALA A 27 -14.14 -17.91 -5.33
N ASN A 28 -15.07 -17.53 -6.21
CA ASN A 28 -14.94 -17.62 -7.67
C ASN A 28 -14.70 -16.28 -8.38
N GLU A 29 -14.66 -15.17 -7.65
CA GLU A 29 -14.55 -13.84 -8.20
C GLU A 29 -13.08 -13.41 -8.31
N LYS A 30 -12.56 -13.32 -9.54
CA LYS A 30 -11.20 -12.85 -9.82
C LYS A 30 -11.23 -11.46 -10.44
N ILE A 31 -10.57 -10.50 -9.80
CA ILE A 31 -10.37 -9.17 -10.37
C ILE A 31 -9.36 -9.27 -11.50
N LYS A 32 -9.79 -8.97 -12.74
CA LYS A 32 -8.91 -8.98 -13.93
C LYS A 32 -8.43 -7.60 -14.35
N ARG A 33 -9.19 -6.57 -13.97
CA ARG A 33 -8.94 -5.17 -14.32
C ARG A 33 -9.32 -4.27 -13.16
N ILE A 34 -8.49 -3.27 -12.88
CA ILE A 34 -8.79 -2.18 -11.94
C ILE A 34 -8.47 -0.86 -12.63
N CYS A 35 -9.41 0.09 -12.62
CA CYS A 35 -9.07 1.45 -13.05
C CYS A 35 -8.66 2.31 -11.86
N ILE A 36 -7.69 3.20 -12.07
CA ILE A 36 -7.10 4.01 -11.01
C ILE A 36 -7.57 5.45 -11.20
N GLU A 37 -8.23 6.02 -10.18
CA GLU A 37 -8.58 7.45 -10.20
C GLU A 37 -7.32 8.27 -9.92
N HIS A 38 -6.77 8.90 -10.96
CA HIS A 38 -5.58 9.75 -10.84
C HIS A 38 -5.80 10.85 -9.81
N ASN A 39 -4.85 11.00 -8.89
CA ASN A 39 -4.88 12.00 -7.84
C ASN A 39 -3.64 12.90 -7.90
N SER A 40 -3.77 14.04 -8.59
CA SER A 40 -2.70 15.04 -8.74
C SER A 40 -2.27 15.71 -7.43
N ARG A 41 -3.01 15.53 -6.33
CA ARG A 41 -2.57 16.02 -5.00
C ARG A 41 -1.52 15.12 -4.36
N VAL A 42 -1.33 13.90 -4.85
CA VAL A 42 -0.28 13.00 -4.36
C VAL A 42 1.01 13.31 -5.09
N VAL A 43 1.94 13.92 -4.36
CA VAL A 43 3.26 14.33 -4.85
C VAL A 43 4.37 13.34 -4.44
N VAL A 44 3.99 12.19 -3.89
CA VAL A 44 4.94 11.11 -3.56
C VAL A 44 5.47 10.54 -4.88
N ASN A 45 6.78 10.63 -5.07
CA ASN A 45 7.42 10.23 -6.31
C ASN A 45 7.13 8.74 -6.62
N GLY A 46 6.67 8.50 -7.85
CA GLY A 46 6.37 7.16 -8.38
C GLY A 46 5.15 6.48 -7.77
N PHE A 47 4.36 7.14 -6.91
CA PHE A 47 3.31 6.44 -6.15
C PHE A 47 2.31 5.69 -7.05
N GLU A 48 1.77 6.37 -8.07
CA GLU A 48 0.79 5.75 -8.98
C GLU A 48 1.44 4.61 -9.79
N ASP A 49 2.64 4.82 -10.33
CA ASP A 49 3.37 3.81 -11.10
C ASP A 49 3.68 2.56 -10.27
N ILE A 50 4.04 2.73 -8.99
CA ILE A 50 4.30 1.60 -8.09
C ILE A 50 3.01 0.80 -7.86
N VAL A 51 1.87 1.48 -7.69
CA VAL A 51 0.56 0.81 -7.57
C VAL A 51 0.21 0.06 -8.85
N ILE A 52 0.39 0.69 -10.01
CA ILE A 52 0.16 0.09 -11.33
C ILE A 52 1.01 -1.17 -11.49
N ASN A 53 2.33 -1.03 -11.35
CA ASN A 53 3.28 -2.12 -11.55
C ASN A 53 2.97 -3.29 -10.62
N ARG A 54 2.66 -3.03 -9.34
CA ARG A 54 2.37 -4.11 -8.40
C ARG A 54 1.06 -4.84 -8.69
N LEU A 55 0.06 -4.15 -9.23
CA LEU A 55 -1.19 -4.79 -9.69
C LEU A 55 -0.93 -5.66 -10.92
N GLU A 56 -0.15 -5.16 -11.87
CA GLU A 56 0.19 -5.88 -13.11
C GLU A 56 1.07 -7.10 -12.84
N ASP A 57 2.03 -6.99 -11.92
CA ASP A 57 2.83 -8.10 -11.39
C ASP A 57 1.95 -9.22 -10.80
N ASN A 58 0.78 -8.86 -10.26
CA ASN A 58 -0.22 -9.79 -9.73
C ASN A 58 -1.25 -10.25 -10.78
N GLY A 59 -1.03 -9.93 -12.06
CA GLY A 59 -1.87 -10.33 -13.19
C GLY A 59 -3.16 -9.52 -13.34
N ILE A 60 -3.23 -8.31 -12.76
CA ILE A 60 -4.38 -7.42 -12.83
C ILE A 60 -4.06 -6.28 -13.79
N SER A 61 -4.80 -6.19 -14.90
CA SER A 61 -4.65 -5.08 -15.86
C SER A 61 -5.10 -3.75 -15.26
N THR A 62 -4.44 -2.66 -15.61
CA THR A 62 -4.74 -1.33 -15.08
C THR A 62 -5.13 -0.33 -16.17
N GLU A 63 -5.89 0.69 -15.78
CA GLU A 63 -6.20 1.85 -16.63
C GLU A 63 -6.41 3.09 -15.75
N THR A 64 -5.69 4.17 -16.01
CA THR A 64 -5.83 5.41 -15.25
C THR A 64 -6.92 6.31 -15.85
N TYR A 65 -7.71 6.96 -14.99
CA TYR A 65 -8.69 7.96 -15.39
C TYR A 65 -8.67 9.16 -14.44
N ILE A 66 -9.08 10.34 -14.92
CA ILE A 66 -9.24 11.52 -14.07
C ILE A 66 -10.62 11.54 -13.40
N LYS A 67 -10.69 12.10 -12.18
CA LYS A 67 -11.95 12.20 -11.42
C LYS A 67 -13.07 12.81 -12.27
N GLY A 68 -14.21 12.13 -12.31
CA GLY A 68 -15.38 12.51 -13.13
C GLY A 68 -15.46 11.77 -14.47
N ASN A 69 -14.36 11.17 -14.94
CA ASN A 69 -14.27 10.48 -16.22
C ASN A 69 -14.05 8.96 -16.06
N LYS A 70 -14.73 8.34 -15.09
CA LYS A 70 -14.64 6.88 -14.88
C LYS A 70 -15.26 6.15 -16.09
N PRO A 71 -14.55 5.24 -16.78
CA PRO A 71 -15.12 4.47 -17.88
C PRO A 71 -16.29 3.60 -17.40
N SER A 72 -17.35 3.48 -18.20
CA SER A 72 -18.57 2.73 -17.84
C SER A 72 -18.32 1.23 -17.66
N TYR A 73 -17.33 0.67 -18.35
CA TYR A 73 -16.90 -0.73 -18.21
C TYR A 73 -16.05 -0.98 -16.97
N CYS A 74 -15.70 0.06 -16.22
CA CYS A 74 -14.82 -0.07 -15.07
C CYS A 74 -15.56 -0.56 -13.83
N GLU A 75 -15.68 -1.89 -13.70
CA GLU A 75 -16.31 -2.51 -12.53
C GLU A 75 -15.53 -2.25 -11.24
N TYR A 76 -14.21 -2.38 -11.27
CA TYR A 76 -13.34 -2.19 -10.11
C TYR A 76 -12.50 -0.93 -10.25
N SER A 77 -12.43 -0.13 -9.19
CA SER A 77 -11.58 1.06 -9.19
C SER A 77 -10.87 1.30 -7.88
N ILE A 78 -9.62 1.78 -7.96
CA ILE A 78 -8.85 2.23 -6.81
C ILE A 78 -8.87 3.76 -6.73
N LYS A 79 -9.00 4.26 -5.50
CA LYS A 79 -8.69 5.65 -5.13
C LYS A 79 -7.59 5.64 -4.09
N TYR A 80 -6.72 6.64 -4.14
CA TYR A 80 -5.57 6.69 -3.24
C TYR A 80 -5.28 8.09 -2.72
N VAL A 81 -4.68 8.13 -1.53
CA VAL A 81 -4.02 9.31 -0.96
C VAL A 81 -2.69 8.89 -0.37
N ALA A 82 -1.70 9.78 -0.42
CA ALA A 82 -0.43 9.56 0.21
C ALA A 82 0.18 10.89 0.66
N TYR A 83 0.93 10.82 1.76
CA TYR A 83 1.53 11.95 2.43
C TYR A 83 3.01 11.67 2.67
N GLN A 84 3.83 12.66 2.40
CA GLN A 84 5.26 12.63 2.68
C GLN A 84 5.66 13.85 3.52
N LYS A 85 6.72 13.70 4.29
CA LYS A 85 7.36 14.79 5.03
C LYS A 85 8.84 14.80 4.77
N TRP A 86 9.45 15.98 4.87
CA TRP A 86 10.89 16.12 4.83
C TRP A 86 11.50 15.72 6.19
N ASP A 87 12.45 14.80 6.16
CA ASP A 87 13.27 14.34 7.29
C ASP A 87 14.61 13.85 6.74
N PHE A 88 15.53 14.80 6.46
CA PHE A 88 16.77 14.62 5.67
C PHE A 88 16.56 14.19 4.20
N SER A 89 15.44 13.55 3.89
CA SER A 89 14.92 13.27 2.55
C SER A 89 13.39 13.25 2.60
N MET A 90 12.72 13.12 1.44
CA MET A 90 11.26 12.96 1.42
C MET A 90 10.90 11.55 1.89
N VAL A 91 10.15 11.47 2.99
CA VAL A 91 9.75 10.22 3.63
C VAL A 91 8.24 10.05 3.51
N LEU A 92 7.79 8.94 2.94
CA LEU A 92 6.38 8.52 2.98
C LEU A 92 5.94 8.30 4.44
N THR A 93 4.99 9.10 4.93
CA THR A 93 4.48 9.01 6.30
C THR A 93 3.14 8.29 6.38
N GLN A 94 2.31 8.40 5.34
CA GLN A 94 1.01 7.75 5.29
C GLN A 94 0.62 7.48 3.84
N ALA A 95 -0.01 6.34 3.59
CA ALA A 95 -0.66 6.03 2.32
C ALA A 95 -1.93 5.24 2.59
N GLU A 96 -2.98 5.50 1.82
CA GLU A 96 -4.24 4.79 1.90
C GLU A 96 -4.71 4.45 0.49
N LEU A 97 -5.05 3.18 0.28
CA LEU A 97 -5.67 2.67 -0.93
C LEU A 97 -7.09 2.21 -0.59
N ARG A 98 -8.06 2.56 -1.45
CA ARG A 98 -9.45 2.14 -1.31
C ARG A 98 -9.90 1.50 -2.61
N LEU A 99 -10.33 0.25 -2.53
CA LEU A 99 -10.84 -0.51 -3.66
C LEU A 99 -12.37 -0.49 -3.65
N TYR A 100 -12.94 -0.14 -4.80
CA TYR A 100 -14.37 -0.04 -5.03
C TYR A 100 -14.80 -1.06 -6.08
N LYS A 101 -15.99 -1.64 -5.88
CA LYS A 101 -16.76 -2.32 -6.91
C LYS A 101 -17.98 -1.46 -7.22
N ARG A 102 -18.03 -0.91 -8.42
CA ARG A 102 -18.92 0.20 -8.80
C ARG A 102 -18.73 1.37 -7.83
N ASP A 103 -19.71 1.65 -6.98
CA ASP A 103 -19.71 2.74 -5.99
C ASP A 103 -19.51 2.25 -4.55
N SER A 104 -19.48 0.94 -4.33
CA SER A 104 -19.30 0.34 -3.01
C SER A 104 -17.82 0.10 -2.72
N LYS A 105 -17.31 0.66 -1.61
CA LYS A 105 -15.98 0.32 -1.11
C LYS A 105 -16.00 -1.13 -0.62
N ILE A 106 -15.13 -1.98 -1.17
CA ILE A 106 -15.05 -3.42 -0.84
C ILE A 106 -13.76 -3.80 -0.11
N ALA A 107 -12.74 -2.94 -0.14
CA ALA A 107 -11.53 -3.09 0.66
C ALA A 107 -10.81 -1.75 0.85
N ASP A 108 -9.99 -1.68 1.89
CA ASP A 108 -9.02 -0.63 2.10
C ASP A 108 -7.77 -1.18 2.78
N ALA A 109 -6.65 -0.51 2.49
CA ALA A 109 -5.37 -0.79 3.12
C ALA A 109 -4.71 0.54 3.47
N GLU A 110 -4.21 0.64 4.70
CA GLU A 110 -3.52 1.83 5.20
C GLU A 110 -2.10 1.52 5.67
N TYR A 111 -1.16 2.31 5.15
CA TYR A 111 0.20 2.43 5.68
C TYR A 111 0.29 3.70 6.53
N LYS A 112 0.79 3.56 7.76
CA LYS A 112 1.18 4.67 8.64
C LYS A 112 2.56 4.42 9.21
N LEU A 113 3.49 5.33 8.91
CA LEU A 113 4.81 5.34 9.53
C LEU A 113 4.66 5.69 11.01
N HIS A 114 4.95 4.74 11.89
CA HIS A 114 4.99 4.99 13.33
C HIS A 114 6.29 5.71 13.67
N ALA A 115 6.19 6.76 14.49
CA ALA A 115 7.32 7.55 14.93
C ALA A 115 8.23 6.73 15.85
N GLY A 116 9.20 6.03 15.26
CA GLY A 116 10.46 5.76 15.92
C GLY A 116 11.40 6.86 15.50
N GLY A 117 12.12 7.50 16.43
CA GLY A 117 12.99 8.65 16.16
C GLY A 117 14.12 8.37 15.15
N LEU A 118 15.29 9.00 15.29
CA LEU A 118 16.42 8.76 14.36
C LEU A 118 16.82 7.27 14.21
N LEU A 119 16.39 6.40 15.13
CA LEU A 119 16.74 4.98 15.21
C LEU A 119 15.78 4.03 14.47
N ASN A 120 14.76 4.51 13.74
CA ASN A 120 13.93 3.62 12.91
C ASN A 120 14.44 3.59 11.45
N PRO A 121 15.33 2.66 11.07
CA PRO A 121 15.88 2.59 9.72
C PRO A 121 14.82 2.28 8.65
N THR A 122 13.66 1.74 9.04
CA THR A 122 12.60 1.41 8.08
C THR A 122 11.96 2.65 7.42
N LYS A 123 12.15 3.85 8.01
CA LYS A 123 11.65 5.11 7.45
C LYS A 123 12.32 5.50 6.13
N TYR A 124 13.57 5.09 5.92
CA TYR A 124 14.34 5.38 4.69
C TYR A 124 14.27 4.26 3.65
N LYS A 125 13.46 3.23 3.89
CA LYS A 125 13.15 2.24 2.86
C LYS A 125 12.47 2.91 1.65
N SER A 126 12.69 2.34 0.47
CA SER A 126 12.15 2.85 -0.79
C SER A 126 10.62 2.89 -0.77
N ASN A 127 10.02 3.72 -1.63
CA ASN A 127 8.57 3.80 -1.74
C ASN A 127 7.98 2.44 -2.17
N GLU A 128 8.63 1.71 -3.08
CA GLU A 128 8.23 0.37 -3.55
C GLU A 128 8.09 -0.60 -2.37
N SER A 129 9.12 -0.66 -1.52
CA SER A 129 9.13 -1.59 -0.38
C SER A 129 8.08 -1.27 0.70
N LYS A 130 7.46 -0.09 0.66
CA LYS A 130 6.35 0.32 1.55
C LYS A 130 4.99 0.17 0.87
N ILE A 131 4.90 0.48 -0.43
CA ILE A 131 3.63 0.50 -1.19
C ILE A 131 3.30 -0.89 -1.73
N ASN A 132 4.27 -1.71 -2.14
CA ASN A 132 3.97 -3.05 -2.68
C ASN A 132 3.19 -3.93 -1.68
N PRO A 133 3.60 -4.03 -0.39
CA PRO A 133 2.82 -4.77 0.59
C PRO A 133 1.42 -4.18 0.83
N LEU A 134 1.26 -2.86 0.68
CA LEU A 134 -0.03 -2.19 0.81
C LEU A 134 -0.99 -2.60 -0.32
N VAL A 135 -0.48 -2.69 -1.54
CA VAL A 135 -1.23 -3.17 -2.71
C VAL A 135 -1.58 -4.64 -2.52
N ASP A 136 -0.63 -5.49 -2.12
CA ASP A 136 -0.85 -6.93 -1.90
C ASP A 136 -1.96 -7.16 -0.86
N GLN A 137 -1.90 -6.45 0.27
CA GLN A 137 -2.94 -6.47 1.30
C GLN A 137 -4.32 -6.05 0.76
N LEU A 138 -4.36 -5.00 -0.06
CA LEU A 138 -5.59 -4.53 -0.68
C LEU A 138 -6.20 -5.59 -1.60
N ILE A 139 -5.37 -6.38 -2.31
CA ILE A 139 -5.83 -7.42 -3.25
C ILE A 139 -5.88 -8.84 -2.64
N GLY A 140 -5.58 -9.00 -1.35
CA GLY A 140 -5.60 -10.28 -0.65
C GLY A 140 -4.48 -11.25 -1.03
N LYS A 141 -3.26 -10.73 -1.21
CA LYS A 141 -2.05 -11.48 -1.56
C LYS A 141 -1.04 -11.56 -0.41
#